data_AF-A0A1A0UQ64-F1
#
_entry.id   AF-A0A1A0UQ64-F1
#
_cell.length_a   1.000
_cell.length_b   1.000
_cell.length_c   1.000
_cell.angle_alpha   90.00
_cell.angle_beta   90.00
_cell.angle_gamma   90.00
#
_symmetry.space_group_name_H-M   'P 1'
#
loop_
_entity.id
_entity.type
_entity.pdbx_description
1 polymer ?
#
loop_
_entity_poly.entity_id
_entity_poly.type
_entity_poly.pdbx_seq_one_letter_code
_entity_poly.pdbx_strand_id
1 'polypeptide(L)' 'MVPLACGCGPDPWLCRCTEPPLSDVVIDGWRDAARHVLAAGRMPLVPLEVRRALYRRGGADRELAEILHAGCGGVIA' A
#
# COMPACT_ATOMS: atom_id res chain seq x y z
N MET A 1 7.93 -13.93 29.18
CA MET A 1 8.04 -12.92 28.12
C MET A 1 6.78 -12.07 28.20
N VAL A 2 6.91 -10.77 28.47
CA VAL A 2 5.75 -9.90 28.74
C VAL A 2 5.17 -9.42 27.41
N PRO A 3 3.85 -9.58 27.16
CA PRO A 3 3.21 -9.08 25.95
C PRO A 3 3.17 -7.55 25.93
N LEU A 4 3.05 -6.97 24.74
CA LEU A 4 2.82 -5.53 24.57
C LEU A 4 1.44 -5.15 25.12
N ALA A 5 1.20 -3.87 25.37
CA ALA A 5 -0.09 -3.38 25.87
C ALA A 5 -1.27 -3.68 24.92
N CYS A 6 -1.00 -3.85 23.62
CA CYS A 6 -1.96 -4.30 22.62
C CYS A 6 -2.22 -5.82 22.61
N GLY A 7 -1.57 -6.59 23.48
CA GLY A 7 -1.69 -8.04 23.57
C GLY A 7 -0.84 -8.83 22.56
N CYS A 8 -0.12 -8.15 21.66
CA CYS A 8 0.82 -8.80 20.75
C CYS A 8 2.05 -9.36 21.48
N GLY A 9 2.79 -10.24 20.78
CA GLY A 9 4.09 -10.76 21.23
C GLY A 9 5.06 -9.63 21.61
N PRO A 10 6.17 -9.96 22.29
CA PRO A 10 7.01 -8.96 22.97
C PRO A 10 7.68 -7.95 22.04
N ASP A 11 7.77 -8.23 20.74
CA ASP A 11 8.57 -7.45 19.79
C ASP A 11 7.74 -6.27 19.24
N PRO A 12 8.07 -5.02 19.64
CA PRO A 12 7.38 -3.85 19.12
C PRO A 12 7.55 -3.68 17.60
N TRP A 13 8.61 -4.23 17.00
CA TRP A 13 8.91 -4.04 15.57
C TRP A 13 7.99 -4.82 14.64
N LEU A 14 7.41 -5.92 15.11
CA LEU A 14 6.49 -6.74 14.34
C LEU A 14 5.01 -6.36 14.58
N CYS A 15 4.75 -5.58 15.63
CA CYS A 15 3.40 -5.19 16.02
C CYS A 15 2.95 -3.93 15.27
N ARG A 16 1.81 -4.02 14.58
CA ARG A 16 1.20 -2.88 13.87
C ARG A 16 -0.07 -2.32 14.51
N CYS A 17 -0.46 -2.79 15.71
CA CYS A 17 -1.73 -2.42 16.36
C CYS A 17 -1.89 -0.92 16.64
N THR A 18 -0.78 -0.18 16.73
CA THR A 18 -0.77 1.25 17.01
C THR A 18 -0.30 2.08 15.80
N GLU A 19 -0.05 1.44 14.64
CA GLU A 19 0.29 2.18 13.44
C GLU A 19 -0.94 2.96 12.95
N PRO A 20 -0.82 4.27 12.69
CA PRO A 20 -1.92 5.02 12.11
C PRO A 20 -2.21 4.50 10.69
N PRO A 21 -3.46 4.63 10.21
CA PRO A 21 -3.76 4.42 8.80
C PRO A 21 -2.85 5.26 7.89
N LEU A 22 -2.64 4.79 6.66
CA LEU A 22 -1.90 5.56 5.65
C LEU A 22 -2.51 6.96 5.50
N SER A 23 -1.67 7.98 5.65
CA SER A 23 -2.09 9.37 5.42
C SER A 23 -2.26 9.64 3.93
N ASP A 24 -3.03 10.67 3.60
CA ASP A 24 -3.28 11.01 2.21
C ASP A 24 -2.01 11.41 1.45
N VAL A 25 -1.07 12.08 2.13
CA VAL A 25 0.23 12.48 1.59
C VAL A 25 1.09 11.26 1.25
N VAL A 26 1.05 10.21 2.08
CA VAL A 26 1.78 8.97 1.79
C VAL A 26 1.20 8.29 0.56
N ILE A 27 -0.13 8.23 0.44
CA ILE A 27 -0.79 7.64 -0.73
C ILE A 27 -0.47 8.44 -2.00
N ASP A 28 -0.45 9.77 -1.93
CA ASP A 28 -0.08 10.64 -3.04
C ASP A 28 1.37 10.40 -3.48
N GLY A 29 2.30 10.28 -2.53
CA GLY A 29 3.71 9.97 -2.82
C GLY A 29 3.86 8.62 -3.56
N TRP A 30 3.13 7.59 -3.13
CA TRP A 30 3.11 6.31 -3.80
C TRP A 30 2.50 6.37 -5.21
N ARG A 31 1.41 7.12 -5.38
CA ARG A 31 0.76 7.34 -6.68
C ARG A 31 1.74 7.97 -7.67
N ASP A 32 2.43 9.02 -7.24
CA ASP A 32 3.32 9.79 -8.11
C ASP A 32 4.58 8.98 -8.45
N ALA A 33 5.12 8.22 -7.49
CA ALA A 33 6.19 7.26 -7.74
C ALA A 33 5.77 6.15 -8.72
N ALA A 34 4.57 5.57 -8.55
CA ALA A 34 4.05 4.54 -9.44
C ALA A 34 3.89 5.07 -10.87
N ARG A 35 3.33 6.28 -11.03
CA ARG A 35 3.21 6.95 -12.34
C ARG A 35 4.57 7.18 -12.99
N HIS A 36 5.56 7.63 -12.22
CA HIS A 36 6.91 7.84 -12.74
C HIS A 36 7.55 6.53 -13.24
N VAL A 37 7.43 5.45 -12.47
CA VAL A 37 7.99 4.14 -12.86
C VAL A 37 7.27 3.56 -14.09
N LEU A 38 5.94 3.69 -14.16
CA LEU A 38 5.16 3.31 -15.33
C LEU A 38 5.56 4.11 -16.58
N ALA A 39 5.76 5.42 -16.44
CA ALA A 39 6.24 6.29 -17.53
C ALA A 39 7.64 5.89 -18.03
N ALA A 40 8.46 5.28 -17.17
CA ALA A 40 9.75 4.69 -17.53
C ALA A 40 9.64 3.30 -18.18
N GLY A 41 8.42 2.81 -18.48
CA GLY A 41 8.18 1.50 -19.10
C GLY A 41 8.39 0.32 -18.15
N ARG A 42 8.36 0.53 -16.83
CA ARG A 42 8.58 -0.50 -15.80
C ARG A 42 7.31 -0.69 -14.97
N MET A 43 7.12 -1.90 -14.43
CA MET A 43 6.01 -2.18 -13.51
C MET A 43 6.45 -1.89 -12.05
N PRO A 44 5.86 -0.90 -11.36
CA PRO A 44 6.20 -0.62 -9.96
C PRO A 44 5.65 -1.70 -9.02
N LEU A 45 6.44 -2.02 -7.99
CA LEU A 45 5.98 -2.84 -6.87
C LEU A 45 5.36 -1.93 -5.81
N VAL A 46 4.04 -1.99 -5.66
CA VAL A 46 3.28 -1.14 -4.73
C VAL A 46 2.64 -1.99 -3.64
N PRO A 47 2.79 -1.64 -2.34
CA PRO A 47 2.16 -2.37 -1.25
C PRO A 47 0.65 -2.52 -1.42
N LEU A 48 0.09 -3.62 -0.91
CA LEU A 48 -1.33 -3.96 -1.11
C LEU A 48 -2.26 -2.92 -0.47
N GLU A 49 -1.92 -2.44 0.72
CA GLU A 49 -2.64 -1.41 1.46
C GLU A 49 -2.72 -0.09 0.68
N VAL A 50 -1.65 0.28 -0.02
CA VAL A 50 -1.60 1.47 -0.88
C VAL A 50 -2.50 1.26 -2.09
N ARG A 51 -2.43 0.11 -2.77
CA ARG A 51 -3.30 -0.21 -3.91
C ARG A 51 -4.78 -0.19 -3.52
N ARG A 52 -5.13 -0.77 -2.36
CA ARG A 52 -6.49 -0.74 -1.80
C ARG A 52 -6.93 0.69 -1.47
N ALA A 53 -6.03 1.51 -0.94
CA ALA A 53 -6.32 2.92 -0.69
C ALA A 53 -6.61 3.70 -1.99
N LEU A 54 -5.78 3.54 -3.02
CA LEU A 54 -6.00 4.14 -4.35
C LEU A 54 -7.33 3.70 -4.98
N TYR A 55 -7.64 2.40 -4.93
CA TYR A 55 -8.90 1.87 -5.47
C TYR A 55 -10.14 2.51 -4.81
N ARG A 56 -10.09 2.72 -3.48
CA ARG A 56 -11.19 3.35 -2.72
C ARG A 56 -11.36 4.83 -3.05
N ARG A 57 -10.30 5.55 -3.44
CA ARG A 57 -10.38 6.96 -3.84
C ARG A 57 -11.14 7.17 -5.16
N GLY A 58 -11.18 6.18 -6.05
CA GLY A 58 -11.92 6.29 -7.31
C GLY A 58 -11.19 7.11 -8.37
N GLY A 59 -11.88 7.39 -9.50
CA GLY A 59 -11.34 8.16 -10.61
C GLY A 59 -10.00 7.63 -11.13
N ALA A 60 -9.08 8.55 -11.45
CA ALA A 60 -7.75 8.21 -11.95
C ALA A 60 -6.90 7.38 -10.96
N ASP A 61 -7.18 7.45 -9.66
CA ASP A 61 -6.46 6.64 -8.66
C ASP A 61 -6.95 5.19 -8.70
N ARG A 62 -8.23 4.95 -9.02
CA ARG A 62 -8.76 3.60 -9.23
C ARG A 62 -8.22 2.97 -10.51
N GLU A 63 -8.20 3.72 -11.61
CA GLU A 63 -7.62 3.26 -12.87
C GLU A 63 -6.15 2.85 -12.69
N LEU A 64 -5.38 3.68 -11.96
CA LEU A 64 -4.02 3.33 -11.59
C LEU A 64 -3.96 2.04 -10.75
N ALA A 65 -4.82 1.90 -9.74
CA ALA A 65 -4.84 0.70 -8.89
C ALA A 65 -5.12 -0.59 -9.69
N GLU A 66 -6.00 -0.52 -10.69
CA GLU A 66 -6.33 -1.64 -11.57
C GLU A 66 -5.14 -2.02 -12.49
N ILE A 67 -4.45 -1.03 -13.06
CA ILE A 67 -3.21 -1.25 -13.83
C ILE A 67 -2.15 -1.95 -12.96
N LEU A 68 -1.96 -1.44 -11.74
CA LEU A 68 -1.00 -2.01 -10.79
C LEU A 68 -1.38 -3.44 -10.38
N HIS A 69 -2.68 -3.73 -10.23
CA HIS A 69 -3.15 -5.07 -9.91
C HIS A 69 -2.92 -6.06 -11.06
N ALA A 70 -3.23 -5.65 -12.29
CA ALA A 70 -3.00 -6.46 -13.49
C ALA A 70 -1.51 -6.78 -13.68
N GLY A 71 -0.63 -5.81 -13.39
CA GLY A 71 0.82 -5.97 -13.46
C GLY A 71 1.40 -7.02 -12.50
N CYS A 72 0.69 -7.36 -11.42
CA CYS A 72 1.07 -8.42 -10.48
C CYS A 72 0.58 -9.83 -10.91
N GLY A 73 0.01 -9.99 -12.11
CA GLY A 73 -0.54 -11.26 -12.58
C GLY A 73 -1.90 -11.62 -11.97
N GLY A 74 -2.63 -10.64 -11.41
CA GLY A 74 -3.99 -10.83 -10.89
C GLY A 74 -4.10 -11.68 -9.62
N VAL A 75 -2.98 -12.11 -9.01
CA VAL A 75 -3.02 -12.93 -7.81
C VAL A 75 -3.30 -12.03 -6.60
N ILE A 76 -4.43 -12.29 -5.96
CA ILE A 76 -4.85 -11.65 -4.71
C ILE A 76 -4.00 -12.24 -3.58
N ALA A 77 -3.18 -11.41 -2.94
CA ALA A 77 -2.67 -11.67 -1.61
C ALA A 77 -3.71 -11.28 -0.55
#